data_AF-A0A4R0XTS4-F1
#
_entry.id   AF-A0A4R0XTS4-F1
#
_cell.length_a   1.000
_cell.length_b   1.000
_cell.length_c   1.000
_cell.angle_alpha   90.00
_cell.angle_beta   90.00
_cell.angle_gamma   90.00
#
_symmetry.space_group_name_H-M   'P 1'
#
loop_
_entity.id
_entity.type
_entity.pdbx_description
1 polymer ?
#
loop_
_entity_poly.entity_id
_entity_poly.type
_entity_poly.pdbx_seq_one_letter_code
_entity_poly.pdbx_strand_id
1 'polypeptide(L)'
;MSKKFNTHSIAESGLILAIVIIIDISMAYAFRALFPEGWAFQLSFIFIAILAFRRGITHAIIVNFARAWIVAAVSGSFFPPTATYGAYGILISLSLDYIVGSIFSILIAQLLVMKIKNIKWKFILWITIALTISFIASFISGGLVWGAYAWPGWGAWIYSLAYNFSSNFAALVATLIFAAVIIRVKPNMLEKVKEKTWE
;
A
#
# COMPACT_ATOMS: atom_id res chain seq x y z
N MET A 1 -20.94 14.83 -18.90
CA MET A 1 -19.78 14.39 -18.08
C MET A 1 -20.23 13.23 -17.21
N SER A 2 -19.69 12.02 -17.37
CA SER A 2 -19.93 10.97 -16.38
C SER A 2 -19.39 11.46 -15.04
N LYS A 3 -20.23 11.47 -14.00
CA LYS A 3 -19.79 11.93 -12.68
C LYS A 3 -18.80 10.90 -12.15
N LYS A 4 -17.50 11.22 -12.25
CA LYS A 4 -16.37 10.47 -11.65
C LYS A 4 -16.66 10.01 -10.21
N PHE A 5 -17.51 10.71 -9.50
CA PHE A 5 -18.00 10.35 -8.18
C PHE A 5 -19.53 10.30 -8.18
N ASN A 6 -20.08 9.14 -7.89
CA ASN A 6 -21.50 8.93 -7.63
C ASN A 6 -21.66 8.12 -6.32
N THR A 7 -22.87 8.05 -5.79
CA THR A 7 -23.13 7.38 -4.51
C THR A 7 -22.61 5.94 -4.49
N HIS A 8 -22.76 5.20 -5.59
CA HIS A 8 -22.26 3.83 -5.69
C HIS A 8 -20.72 3.78 -5.70
N SER A 9 -20.04 4.68 -6.41
CA SER A 9 -18.57 4.68 -6.48
C SER A 9 -17.94 5.09 -5.15
N ILE A 10 -18.55 6.03 -4.44
CA ILE A 10 -18.14 6.44 -3.09
C ILE A 10 -18.39 5.30 -2.10
N ALA A 11 -19.56 4.67 -2.12
CA ALA A 11 -19.88 3.56 -1.23
C ALA A 11 -18.91 2.37 -1.42
N GLU A 12 -18.60 2.01 -2.67
CA GLU A 12 -17.62 0.95 -2.96
C GLU A 12 -16.21 1.33 -2.50
N SER A 13 -15.81 2.59 -2.67
CA SER A 13 -14.51 3.07 -2.17
C SER A 13 -14.44 3.05 -0.65
N GLY A 14 -15.52 3.40 0.04
CA GLY A 14 -15.64 3.31 1.50
C GLY A 14 -15.59 1.87 2.00
N LEU A 15 -16.26 0.94 1.31
CA LEU A 15 -16.18 -0.49 1.63
C LEU A 15 -14.76 -1.03 1.47
N ILE A 16 -14.08 -0.69 0.37
CA ILE A 16 -12.70 -1.09 0.14
C ILE A 16 -11.77 -0.47 1.19
N LEU A 17 -11.98 0.79 1.56
CA LEU A 17 -11.23 1.43 2.64
C LEU A 17 -11.38 0.66 3.96
N ALA A 18 -12.61 0.30 4.33
CA ALA A 18 -12.88 -0.46 5.55
C ALA A 18 -12.19 -1.84 5.53
N ILE A 19 -12.28 -2.58 4.41
CA ILE A 19 -11.60 -3.87 4.24
C ILE A 19 -10.09 -3.71 4.39
N VAL A 20 -9.52 -2.71 3.72
CA VAL A 20 -8.09 -2.42 3.73
C VAL A 20 -7.60 -2.13 5.16
N ILE A 21 -8.30 -1.26 5.89
CA ILE A 21 -7.96 -0.93 7.29
C ILE A 21 -8.02 -2.19 8.18
N ILE A 22 -9.09 -2.98 8.07
CA ILE A 22 -9.24 -4.21 8.85
C ILE A 22 -8.09 -5.16 8.58
N ILE A 23 -7.71 -5.35 7.32
CA ILE A 23 -6.59 -6.22 6.95
C ILE A 23 -5.28 -5.69 7.53
N ASP A 24 -4.99 -4.40 7.37
CA ASP A 24 -3.74 -3.82 7.85
C ASP A 24 -3.61 -3.94 9.37
N ILE A 25 -4.67 -3.61 10.11
CA ILE A 25 -4.69 -3.73 11.58
C ILE A 25 -4.56 -5.20 11.99
N SER A 26 -5.28 -6.10 11.32
CA SER A 26 -5.23 -7.54 11.62
C SER A 26 -3.84 -8.12 11.39
N MET A 27 -3.17 -7.74 10.29
CA MET A 27 -1.80 -8.16 10.01
C MET A 27 -0.82 -7.57 11.01
N ALA A 28 -0.93 -6.29 11.33
CA ALA A 28 -0.10 -5.66 12.35
C ALA A 28 -0.25 -6.37 13.71
N TYR A 29 -1.48 -6.72 14.11
CA TYR A 29 -1.72 -7.43 15.36
C TYR A 29 -1.19 -8.87 15.34
N ALA A 30 -1.42 -9.62 14.25
CA ALA A 30 -0.99 -11.00 14.12
C ALA A 30 0.54 -11.18 14.21
N PHE A 31 1.30 -10.19 13.72
CA PHE A 31 2.76 -10.24 13.70
C PHE A 31 3.44 -9.43 14.80
N ARG A 32 2.67 -8.70 15.62
CA ARG A 32 3.23 -7.82 16.67
C ARG A 32 4.15 -8.54 17.65
N ALA A 33 3.83 -9.78 18.01
CA ALA A 33 4.63 -10.56 18.96
C ALA A 33 5.99 -10.98 18.38
N LEU A 34 6.07 -11.18 17.06
CA LEU A 34 7.31 -11.56 16.37
C LEU A 34 8.13 -10.34 15.97
N PHE A 35 7.45 -9.23 15.65
CA PHE A 35 8.04 -8.01 15.13
C PHE A 35 7.41 -6.79 15.79
N PRO A 36 7.85 -6.46 17.02
CA PRO A 36 7.30 -5.31 17.76
C PRO A 36 7.51 -3.98 17.04
N GLU A 37 8.52 -3.89 16.18
CA GLU A 37 8.89 -2.69 15.42
C GLU A 37 8.03 -2.45 14.16
N GLY A 38 6.89 -3.13 14.04
CA GLY A 38 5.88 -2.82 13.03
C GLY A 38 6.07 -3.51 11.67
N TRP A 39 6.74 -4.67 11.65
CA TRP A 39 6.77 -5.53 10.46
C TRP A 39 5.35 -5.99 10.20
N ALA A 40 4.81 -5.69 9.03
CA ALA A 40 3.44 -6.04 8.71
C ALA A 40 3.29 -6.39 7.24
N PHE A 41 2.48 -7.42 7.01
CA PHE A 41 2.17 -7.95 5.71
C PHE A 41 1.16 -7.03 4.99
N GLN A 42 1.61 -6.22 4.02
CA GLN A 42 0.76 -5.25 3.31
C GLN A 42 -0.13 -5.90 2.23
N LEU A 43 -0.99 -6.84 2.64
CA LEU A 43 -1.95 -7.52 1.75
C LEU A 43 -3.00 -6.56 1.18
N SER A 44 -3.25 -5.44 1.84
CA SER A 44 -4.22 -4.42 1.43
C SER A 44 -4.00 -3.87 0.01
N PHE A 45 -2.77 -3.92 -0.52
CA PHE A 45 -2.46 -3.46 -1.88
C PHE A 45 -3.27 -4.18 -2.96
N ILE A 46 -3.70 -5.43 -2.76
CA ILE A 46 -4.57 -6.11 -3.74
C ILE A 46 -5.90 -5.37 -3.90
N PHE A 47 -6.49 -4.89 -2.81
CA PHE A 47 -7.78 -4.21 -2.83
C PHE A 47 -7.66 -2.79 -3.39
N ILE A 48 -6.55 -2.11 -3.11
CA ILE A 48 -6.22 -0.83 -3.74
C ILE A 48 -6.04 -1.00 -5.25
N ALA A 49 -5.35 -2.06 -5.69
CA ALA A 49 -5.20 -2.37 -7.11
C ALA A 49 -6.55 -2.66 -7.78
N ILE A 50 -7.42 -3.47 -7.15
CA ILE A 50 -8.78 -3.74 -7.66
C ILE A 50 -9.54 -2.43 -7.81
N LEU A 51 -9.53 -1.56 -6.80
CA LEU A 51 -10.21 -0.27 -6.86
C LEU A 51 -9.65 0.61 -7.99
N ALA A 52 -8.32 0.65 -8.16
CA ALA A 52 -7.67 1.42 -9.22
C ALA A 52 -8.14 0.98 -10.62
N PHE A 53 -8.30 -0.33 -10.83
CA PHE A 53 -8.73 -0.87 -12.12
C PHE A 53 -10.24 -0.70 -12.34
N ARG A 54 -11.02 -0.94 -11.28
CA ARG A 54 -12.48 -0.97 -11.33
C ARG A 54 -13.12 0.40 -11.36
N ARG A 55 -12.59 1.35 -10.58
CA ARG A 55 -13.10 2.72 -10.39
C ARG A 55 -12.13 3.81 -10.85
N GLY A 56 -10.91 3.44 -11.22
CA GLY A 56 -9.89 4.36 -11.67
C GLY A 56 -8.95 4.82 -10.56
N ILE A 57 -7.79 5.32 -10.98
CA ILE A 57 -6.68 5.72 -10.11
C ILE A 57 -7.07 6.76 -9.06
N THR A 58 -8.00 7.67 -9.36
CA THR A 58 -8.43 8.72 -8.42
C THR A 58 -9.07 8.14 -7.16
N HIS A 59 -9.92 7.12 -7.29
CA HIS A 59 -10.52 6.46 -6.13
C HIS A 59 -9.46 5.73 -5.30
N ALA A 60 -8.53 5.05 -5.96
CA ALA A 60 -7.43 4.36 -5.29
C ALA A 60 -6.52 5.31 -4.50
N ILE A 61 -6.22 6.49 -5.04
CA ILE A 61 -5.43 7.51 -4.34
C ILE A 61 -6.17 8.02 -3.10
N ILE A 62 -7.45 8.37 -3.22
CA ILE A 62 -8.25 8.88 -2.09
C ILE A 62 -8.32 7.83 -0.98
N VAL A 63 -8.62 6.58 -1.34
CA VAL A 63 -8.71 5.48 -0.37
C VAL A 63 -7.36 5.19 0.26
N ASN A 64 -6.28 5.15 -0.52
CA ASN A 64 -4.96 4.89 0.03
C ASN A 64 -4.45 6.04 0.92
N PHE A 65 -4.79 7.29 0.59
CA PHE A 65 -4.51 8.44 1.45
C PHE A 65 -5.26 8.34 2.78
N ALA A 66 -6.57 8.05 2.75
CA ALA A 66 -7.35 7.87 3.97
C ALA A 66 -6.83 6.70 4.83
N ARG A 67 -6.50 5.57 4.18
CA ARG A 67 -5.84 4.42 4.82
C ARG A 67 -4.58 4.85 5.56
N ALA A 68 -3.68 5.58 4.90
CA ALA A 68 -2.40 6.00 5.48
C ALA A 68 -2.58 6.76 6.80
N TRP A 69 -3.53 7.71 6.83
CA TRP A 69 -3.86 8.47 8.04
C TRP A 69 -4.48 7.61 9.15
N ILE A 70 -5.43 6.75 8.80
CA ILE A 70 -6.13 5.92 9.78
C ILE A 70 -5.19 4.88 10.39
N VAL A 71 -4.40 4.20 9.56
CA VAL A 71 -3.43 3.22 10.03
C VAL A 71 -2.41 3.89 10.95
N ALA A 72 -1.83 5.03 10.53
CA ALA A 72 -0.88 5.76 11.37
C ALA A 72 -1.50 6.19 12.71
N ALA A 73 -2.77 6.59 12.74
CA ALA A 73 -3.47 7.01 13.96
C ALA A 73 -3.72 5.84 14.92
N VAL A 74 -4.14 4.69 14.38
CA VAL A 74 -4.48 3.50 15.17
C VAL A 74 -3.24 2.76 15.66
N SER A 75 -2.20 2.67 14.82
CA SER A 75 -0.97 1.94 15.17
C SER A 75 -0.06 2.72 16.14
N GLY A 76 -0.35 3.99 16.38
CA GLY A 76 0.53 4.90 17.13
C GLY A 76 1.84 5.21 16.39
N SER A 77 1.94 4.82 15.11
CA SER A 77 3.18 4.90 14.32
C SER A 77 3.50 6.29 13.78
N PHE A 78 2.73 7.32 14.18
CA PHE A 78 3.10 8.74 13.97
C PHE A 78 4.41 9.12 14.65
N PHE A 79 4.91 8.29 15.55
CA PHE A 79 6.10 8.58 16.35
C PHE A 79 7.18 7.52 16.06
N PRO A 80 8.04 7.72 15.03
CA PRO A 80 9.38 7.14 15.07
C PRO A 80 10.03 7.44 16.42
N PRO A 81 11.05 6.69 16.88
CA PRO A 81 11.70 6.92 18.16
C PRO A 81 12.11 8.39 18.26
N THR A 82 11.28 9.18 18.94
CA THR A 82 11.24 10.65 18.87
C THR A 82 12.49 11.25 19.52
N ALA A 83 13.20 10.45 20.30
CA ALA A 83 14.42 10.79 20.99
C ALA A 83 15.60 11.12 20.05
N THR A 84 15.63 10.60 18.82
CA THR A 84 16.84 10.69 17.95
C THR A 84 16.73 11.75 16.85
N TYR A 85 15.52 12.00 16.31
CA TYR A 85 15.35 12.86 15.11
C TYR A 85 14.28 13.96 15.26
N GLY A 86 13.60 14.05 16.41
CA GLY A 86 12.58 15.08 16.68
C GLY A 86 11.52 15.18 15.57
N ALA A 87 11.11 16.41 15.24
CA ALA A 87 10.11 16.68 14.20
C ALA A 87 10.54 16.24 12.78
N TYR A 88 11.84 16.21 12.50
CA TYR A 88 12.38 15.85 11.18
C TYR A 88 12.21 14.36 10.87
N GLY A 89 12.42 13.49 11.88
CA GLY A 89 12.17 12.05 11.75
C GLY A 89 10.70 11.73 11.49
N ILE A 90 9.78 12.44 12.15
CA ILE A 90 8.33 12.30 11.94
C ILE A 90 7.94 12.67 10.51
N LEU A 91 8.50 13.76 9.97
CA LEU A 91 8.20 14.20 8.61
C LEU A 91 8.70 13.20 7.57
N ILE A 92 9.90 12.65 7.76
CA ILE A 92 10.47 11.64 6.85
C ILE A 92 9.67 10.34 6.93
N SER A 93 9.37 9.83 8.13
CA SER A 93 8.62 8.57 8.26
C SER A 93 7.20 8.73 7.72
N LEU A 94 6.49 9.80 8.06
CA LEU A 94 5.12 10.04 7.59
C LEU A 94 5.08 10.21 6.06
N SER A 95 6.07 10.88 5.49
CA SER A 95 6.17 11.02 4.04
C SER A 95 6.53 9.69 3.38
N LEU A 96 7.66 9.07 3.71
CA LEU A 96 8.14 7.89 2.98
C LEU A 96 7.36 6.61 3.30
N ASP A 97 6.97 6.37 4.55
CA ASP A 97 6.36 5.09 4.95
C ASP A 97 4.84 5.07 4.75
N TYR A 98 4.17 6.22 4.85
CA TYR A 98 2.71 6.27 4.93
C TYR A 98 2.06 7.00 3.76
N ILE A 99 2.46 8.24 3.46
CA ILE A 99 1.70 9.11 2.55
C ILE A 99 2.33 9.22 1.17
N VAL A 100 3.55 9.76 1.09
CA VAL A 100 4.24 10.04 -0.17
C VAL A 100 4.66 8.73 -0.83
N GLY A 101 5.37 7.84 -0.12
CA GLY A 101 5.83 6.58 -0.71
C GLY A 101 4.69 5.72 -1.27
N SER A 102 3.58 5.63 -0.53
CA SER A 102 2.42 4.83 -0.94
C SER A 102 1.61 5.46 -2.08
N ILE A 103 1.46 6.79 -2.14
CA ILE A 103 0.77 7.46 -3.25
C ILE A 103 1.61 7.44 -4.52
N PHE A 104 2.90 7.75 -4.41
CA PHE A 104 3.80 7.77 -5.57
C PHE A 104 3.95 6.38 -6.17
N SER A 105 3.98 5.33 -5.36
CA SER A 105 4.06 3.96 -5.88
C SER A 105 2.89 3.58 -6.78
N ILE A 106 1.67 3.92 -6.36
CA ILE A 106 0.42 3.69 -7.10
C ILE A 106 0.41 4.52 -8.40
N LEU A 107 0.82 5.79 -8.33
CA LEU A 107 0.87 6.70 -9.49
C LEU A 107 1.88 6.21 -10.53
N ILE A 108 3.11 5.92 -10.12
CA ILE A 108 4.16 5.46 -11.02
C ILE A 108 3.78 4.11 -11.61
N ALA A 109 3.25 3.18 -10.81
CA ALA A 109 2.71 1.92 -11.33
C ALA A 109 1.67 2.14 -12.42
N GLN A 110 0.72 3.06 -12.21
CA GLN A 110 -0.31 3.38 -13.21
C GLN A 110 0.27 3.95 -14.51
N LEU A 111 1.28 4.82 -14.41
CA LEU A 111 1.96 5.41 -15.56
C LEU A 111 2.71 4.34 -16.36
N LEU A 112 3.47 3.47 -15.69
CA LEU A 112 4.29 2.47 -16.35
C LEU A 112 3.47 1.39 -17.07
N VAL A 113 2.29 1.04 -16.54
CA VAL A 113 1.43 0.01 -17.18
C VAL A 113 0.37 0.58 -18.11
N MET A 114 0.33 1.89 -18.35
CA MET A 114 -0.79 2.53 -19.05
C MET A 114 -1.01 1.98 -20.47
N LYS A 115 0.09 1.66 -21.19
CA LYS A 115 0.09 1.16 -22.56
C LYS A 115 -0.18 -0.35 -22.68
N ILE A 116 -0.24 -1.08 -21.56
CA ILE A 116 -0.47 -2.52 -21.56
C ILE A 116 -1.95 -2.80 -21.85
N LYS A 117 -2.20 -3.56 -22.92
CA LYS A 117 -3.56 -3.91 -23.38
C LYS A 117 -4.16 -5.09 -22.62
N ASN A 118 -3.34 -6.10 -22.29
CA ASN A 118 -3.81 -7.27 -21.56
C ASN A 118 -4.05 -6.92 -20.09
N ILE A 119 -5.32 -6.93 -19.67
CA ILE A 119 -5.72 -6.49 -18.32
C ILE A 119 -5.09 -7.32 -17.21
N LYS A 120 -4.85 -8.62 -17.43
CA LYS A 120 -4.25 -9.53 -16.44
C LYS A 120 -2.79 -9.17 -16.19
N TRP A 121 -2.03 -9.03 -17.28
CA TRP A 121 -0.62 -8.60 -17.22
C TRP A 121 -0.49 -7.18 -16.68
N LYS A 122 -1.38 -6.28 -17.11
CA LYS A 122 -1.44 -4.90 -16.60
C LYS A 122 -1.63 -4.90 -15.09
N PHE A 123 -2.55 -5.71 -14.57
CA PHE A 123 -2.83 -5.82 -13.14
C PHE A 123 -1.66 -6.38 -12.33
N ILE A 124 -1.07 -7.49 -12.79
CA ILE A 124 0.10 -8.10 -12.15
C ILE A 124 1.27 -7.13 -12.12
N LEU A 125 1.61 -6.51 -13.25
CA LEU A 125 2.71 -5.56 -13.33
C LEU A 125 2.46 -4.31 -12.49
N TRP A 126 1.21 -3.84 -12.43
CA TRP A 126 0.85 -2.71 -11.59
C TRP A 126 1.14 -3.01 -10.12
N ILE A 127 0.72 -4.19 -9.62
CA ILE A 127 0.96 -4.62 -8.24
C ILE A 127 2.46 -4.71 -7.97
N THR A 128 3.20 -5.39 -8.84
CA THR A 128 4.65 -5.60 -8.67
C THR A 128 5.38 -4.27 -8.61
N ILE A 129 5.07 -3.34 -9.52
CA ILE A 129 5.71 -2.02 -9.55
C ILE A 129 5.33 -1.20 -8.31
N ALA A 130 4.05 -1.19 -7.92
CA ALA A 130 3.59 -0.44 -6.76
C ALA A 130 4.27 -0.93 -5.46
N LEU A 131 4.30 -2.24 -5.23
CA LEU A 131 4.99 -2.79 -4.06
C LEU A 131 6.50 -2.59 -4.11
N THR A 132 7.13 -2.64 -5.29
CA THR A 132 8.57 -2.39 -5.43
C THR A 132 8.92 -0.93 -5.08
N ILE A 133 8.13 0.04 -5.54
CA ILE A 133 8.36 1.44 -5.22
C ILE A 133 8.05 1.73 -3.75
N SER A 134 7.01 1.11 -3.20
CA SER A 134 6.71 1.19 -1.76
C SER A 134 7.87 0.65 -0.92
N PHE A 135 8.44 -0.50 -1.32
CA PHE A 135 9.65 -1.06 -0.70
C PHE A 135 10.82 -0.09 -0.73
N ILE A 136 11.11 0.54 -1.88
CA ILE A 136 12.21 1.51 -1.99
C ILE A 136 12.01 2.68 -1.03
N ALA A 137 10.78 3.20 -0.91
CA ALA A 137 10.47 4.29 0.02
C ALA A 137 10.71 3.86 1.48
N SER A 138 10.21 2.69 1.89
CA SER A 138 10.42 2.18 3.24
C SER A 138 11.87 1.79 3.53
N PHE A 139 12.61 1.31 2.53
CA PHE A 139 14.04 1.04 2.65
C PHE A 139 14.83 2.32 2.92
N ILE A 140 14.56 3.40 2.17
CA ILE A 140 15.19 4.70 2.37
C ILE A 140 14.81 5.26 3.74
N SER A 141 13.53 5.22 4.12
CA SER A 141 13.08 5.62 5.45
C SER A 141 13.82 4.85 6.55
N GLY A 142 13.91 3.52 6.43
CA GLY A 142 14.57 2.65 7.37
C GLY A 142 16.05 2.98 7.58
N GLY A 143 16.77 3.28 6.50
CA GLY A 143 18.17 3.68 6.56
C GLY A 143 18.40 5.05 7.19
N LEU A 144 17.44 5.97 7.03
CA LEU A 144 17.54 7.36 7.51
C LEU A 144 17.06 7.55 8.94
N VAL A 145 16.00 6.85 9.37
CA VAL A 145 15.26 7.17 10.60
C VAL A 145 15.21 6.00 11.59
N TRP A 146 15.25 4.75 11.11
CA TRP A 146 14.95 3.57 11.92
C TRP A 146 16.20 2.80 12.38
N GLY A 147 17.40 3.38 12.20
CA GLY A 147 18.66 2.73 12.57
C GLY A 147 18.80 2.35 14.05
N ALA A 148 18.05 3.00 14.95
CA ALA A 148 18.02 2.68 16.37
C ALA A 148 17.49 1.26 16.68
N TYR A 149 16.74 0.66 15.75
CA TYR A 149 16.22 -0.71 15.87
C TYR A 149 17.09 -1.76 15.19
N ALA A 150 18.25 -1.37 14.66
CA ALA A 150 19.15 -2.31 14.01
C ALA A 150 19.62 -3.39 15.00
N TRP A 151 19.65 -4.64 14.53
CA TRP A 151 20.15 -5.76 15.33
C TRP A 151 21.63 -5.56 15.72
N PRO A 152 22.10 -6.17 16.82
CA PRO A 152 23.49 -6.06 17.24
C PRO A 152 24.45 -6.43 16.11
N GLY A 153 25.37 -5.51 15.79
CA GLY A 153 26.35 -5.68 14.71
C GLY A 153 25.86 -5.32 13.29
N TRP A 154 24.62 -4.86 13.14
CA TRP A 154 24.08 -4.42 11.84
C TRP A 154 24.11 -2.90 11.70
N GLY A 155 24.53 -2.42 10.52
CA GLY A 155 24.34 -1.01 10.14
C GLY A 155 22.89 -0.73 9.72
N ALA A 156 22.44 0.52 9.89
CA ALA A 156 21.06 0.94 9.61
C ALA A 156 20.57 0.56 8.20
N TRP A 157 21.41 0.73 7.17
CA TRP A 157 21.05 0.41 5.79
C TRP A 157 20.89 -1.09 5.54
N ILE A 158 21.78 -1.92 6.09
CA ILE A 158 21.73 -3.38 5.92
C ILE A 158 20.52 -3.93 6.69
N TYR A 159 20.29 -3.42 7.90
CA TYR A 159 19.09 -3.75 8.68
C TYR A 159 17.82 -3.36 7.93
N SER A 160 17.75 -2.12 7.43
CA SER A 160 16.60 -1.62 6.65
C SER A 160 16.34 -2.48 5.42
N LEU A 161 17.40 -2.86 4.70
CA LEU A 161 17.28 -3.74 3.54
C LEU A 161 16.66 -5.07 3.93
N ALA A 162 17.22 -5.78 4.92
CA ALA A 162 16.71 -7.09 5.34
C ALA A 162 15.28 -7.01 5.91
N TYR A 163 15.02 -6.03 6.78
CA TYR A 163 13.73 -5.84 7.42
C TYR A 163 12.63 -5.50 6.41
N ASN A 164 12.84 -4.47 5.58
CA ASN A 164 11.84 -4.05 4.60
C ASN A 164 11.69 -5.04 3.44
N PHE A 165 12.78 -5.69 3.01
CA PHE A 165 12.72 -6.68 1.93
C PHE A 165 11.92 -7.90 2.38
N SER A 166 12.16 -8.42 3.59
CA SER A 166 11.40 -9.58 4.08
C SER A 166 9.90 -9.30 4.16
N SER A 167 9.51 -8.12 4.64
CA SER A 167 8.11 -7.69 4.71
C SER A 167 7.48 -7.53 3.32
N ASN A 168 8.12 -6.73 2.45
CA ASN A 168 7.58 -6.42 1.13
C ASN A 168 7.60 -7.62 0.18
N PHE A 169 8.62 -8.47 0.27
CA PHE A 169 8.70 -9.69 -0.53
C PHE A 169 7.57 -10.65 -0.16
N ALA A 170 7.34 -10.85 1.15
CA ALA A 170 6.22 -11.65 1.62
C ALA A 170 4.89 -11.07 1.10
N ALA A 171 4.68 -9.76 1.26
CA ALA A 171 3.50 -9.06 0.75
C ALA A 171 3.32 -9.22 -0.76
N LEU A 172 4.38 -9.09 -1.55
CA LEU A 172 4.37 -9.28 -3.00
C LEU A 172 3.91 -10.68 -3.37
N VAL A 173 4.50 -11.71 -2.76
CA VAL A 173 4.16 -13.11 -3.07
C VAL A 173 2.68 -13.38 -2.81
N ALA A 174 2.14 -13.06 -1.62
CA ALA A 174 0.71 -13.34 -1.42
C ALA A 174 -0.18 -12.45 -2.27
N THR A 175 0.17 -11.17 -2.48
CA THR A 175 -0.63 -10.28 -3.34
C THR A 175 -0.72 -10.83 -4.76
N LEU A 176 0.38 -11.40 -5.29
CA LEU A 176 0.39 -12.09 -6.58
C LEU A 176 -0.42 -13.38 -6.59
N ILE A 177 -0.39 -14.17 -5.50
CA ILE A 177 -1.25 -15.36 -5.35
C ILE A 177 -2.73 -14.95 -5.37
N PHE A 178 -3.12 -13.95 -4.57
CA PHE A 178 -4.48 -13.42 -4.55
C PHE A 178 -4.88 -12.84 -5.91
N ALA A 179 -3.97 -12.13 -6.59
CA ALA A 179 -4.20 -11.64 -7.95
C ALA A 179 -4.49 -12.79 -8.92
N ALA A 180 -3.72 -13.88 -8.86
CA ALA A 180 -3.95 -15.07 -9.69
C ALA A 180 -5.32 -15.69 -9.41
N VAL A 181 -5.72 -15.81 -8.14
CA VAL A 181 -7.05 -16.30 -7.74
C VAL A 181 -8.16 -15.40 -8.29
N ILE A 182 -8.07 -14.08 -8.13
CA ILE A 182 -9.07 -13.13 -8.62
C ILE A 182 -9.19 -13.20 -10.14
N ILE A 183 -8.06 -13.20 -10.84
CA ILE A 183 -8.01 -13.31 -12.31
C ILE A 183 -8.70 -14.60 -12.78
N ARG A 184 -8.59 -15.69 -12.01
CA ARG A 184 -9.16 -16.99 -12.36
C ARG A 184 -10.64 -17.13 -12.01
N VAL A 185 -11.06 -16.62 -10.85
CA VAL A 185 -12.39 -16.86 -10.25
C VAL A 185 -13.37 -15.72 -10.52
N LYS A 186 -12.91 -14.46 -10.49
CA LYS A 186 -13.73 -13.26 -10.69
C LYS A 186 -13.01 -12.19 -11.54
N PRO A 187 -12.67 -12.48 -12.81
CA PRO A 187 -11.98 -11.53 -13.68
C PRO A 187 -12.74 -10.20 -13.87
N ASN A 188 -14.07 -10.23 -13.81
CA ASN A 188 -14.93 -9.04 -13.95
C ASN A 188 -14.72 -8.01 -12.83
N MET A 189 -14.03 -8.37 -11.73
CA MET A 189 -13.65 -7.41 -10.70
C MET A 189 -12.63 -6.38 -11.21
N LEU A 190 -11.84 -6.73 -12.23
CA LEU A 190 -10.85 -5.84 -12.85
C LEU A 190 -11.43 -4.97 -13.96
N GLU A 191 -12.65 -5.27 -14.40
CA GLU A 191 -13.32 -4.49 -15.43
C GLU A 191 -13.77 -3.15 -14.86
N LYS A 192 -13.56 -2.09 -15.65
CA LYS A 192 -14.02 -0.76 -15.29
C LYS A 192 -15.53 -0.75 -15.28
N VAL A 193 -16.13 -0.35 -14.15
CA VAL A 193 -17.60 -0.25 -14.06
C VAL A 193 -18.07 0.83 -15.02
N LYS A 194 -18.91 0.44 -15.98
CA LYS A 194 -19.64 1.39 -16.83
C LYS A 194 -20.63 2.12 -15.95
N GLU A 195 -20.42 3.42 -15.72
CA GLU A 195 -21.40 4.25 -15.02
C GLU A 195 -22.67 4.31 -15.88
N LYS A 196 -23.79 3.80 -15.35
CA LYS A 196 -25.10 4.06 -15.96
C LYS A 196 -25.37 5.55 -15.80
N THR A 197 -25.40 6.27 -16.92
CA THR A 197 -26.01 7.59 -17.00
C THR A 197 -27.52 7.37 -16.90
N TRP A 198 -28.09 7.70 -15.75
CA TRP A 198 -29.53 7.87 -15.64
C TRP A 198 -29.82 9.27 -16.19
N GLU A 199 -30.10 9.32 -17.50
CA GLU A 199 -30.71 10.48 -18.15
C GLU A 199 -32.21 10.48 -17.89
#